data_AF-A0A1G2LNM8-F1
#
_entry.id   AF-A0A1G2LNM8-F1
#
_cell.length_a   1.000
_cell.length_b   1.000
_cell.length_c   1.000
_cell.angle_alpha   90.00
_cell.angle_beta   90.00
_cell.angle_gamma   90.00
#
_symmetry.space_group_name_H-M   'P 1'
#
loop_
_entity.id
_entity.type
_entity.pdbx_description
1 polymer ?
#
loop_
_entity_poly.entity_id
_entity_poly.type
_entity_poly.pdbx_seq_one_letter_code
_entity_poly.pdbx_strand_id
1 'polypeptide(L)'
;MKKLLNSVKFISKALLLIILLLVGWAFINVANFIKGKKSVENKSGAGDLFGADKASADIPYIYDCNCPHVAYFDGKEFKIENDFLPAEFKAIEPGFAGYLYEQTVLSPDMLKFSSIPQKYNGELFLRLQEIELEESFIRWIKLLRVVHSEKEEILIDAVKKVPYLVSINEVKEKILLPSEVMLNEKSSLAGIYLAKQFLWNDIPESKNDLFQKGDSIDFTFKNLQKDKDVLLVVRSVYRDWMAGEEVKNKYSFSDFTRFPVLAKVAALAGLYFLSEHLPTAGGLALLPFVAGAGSQCKSIAFSYRNKEGGFNPLVIQKPRSFRQSTEVISIPKEAVGEDDSMVIRADFTKRHRLSFVGTLQGLEMNAAGAEELSVKNARHSRLGDVTLKISGKEKKVTHLIPGDTVDVSFEEPSRLLLQGQKETYLFQSAGFYSALRPEYKKAAGNWTEKLSCEAKEHYKKLVEINSYS
;
A
#
# COMPACT_ATOMS: atom_id res chain seq x y z
N MET A 1 -54.78 -7.28 13.58
CA MET A 1 -53.34 -7.55 13.74
C MET A 1 -52.88 -8.96 13.36
N LYS A 2 -53.54 -10.07 13.80
CA LYS A 2 -53.12 -11.45 13.44
C LYS A 2 -53.03 -11.75 11.92
N LYS A 3 -53.96 -11.23 11.10
CA LYS A 3 -53.92 -11.39 9.64
C LYS A 3 -52.71 -10.68 8.98
N LEU A 4 -52.31 -9.53 9.52
CA LEU A 4 -51.17 -8.74 9.06
C LEU A 4 -49.84 -9.45 9.38
N LEU A 5 -49.71 -9.97 10.60
CA LEU A 5 -48.56 -10.79 11.04
C LEU A 5 -48.40 -12.09 10.23
N ASN A 6 -49.50 -12.74 9.87
CA ASN A 6 -49.46 -13.94 9.02
C ASN A 6 -49.02 -13.64 7.59
N SER A 7 -49.42 -12.47 7.05
CA SER A 7 -49.02 -12.03 5.71
C SER A 7 -47.53 -11.69 5.65
N VAL A 8 -47.00 -11.01 6.68
CA VAL A 8 -45.56 -10.71 6.79
C VAL A 8 -44.73 -11.99 6.92
N LYS A 9 -45.19 -12.98 7.73
CA LYS A 9 -44.52 -14.28 7.84
C LYS A 9 -44.54 -15.07 6.53
N PHE A 10 -45.59 -14.94 5.73
CA PHE A 10 -45.66 -15.58 4.41
C PHE A 10 -44.68 -14.93 3.44
N ILE A 11 -44.65 -13.59 3.38
CA ILE A 11 -43.74 -12.83 2.52
C ILE A 11 -42.28 -13.12 2.90
N SER A 12 -41.93 -13.15 4.19
CA SER A 12 -40.54 -13.42 4.58
C SER A 12 -40.08 -14.84 4.22
N LYS A 13 -40.98 -15.83 4.32
CA LYS A 13 -40.70 -17.21 3.88
C LYS A 13 -40.54 -17.32 2.37
N ALA A 14 -41.36 -16.59 1.60
CA ALA A 14 -41.25 -16.55 0.15
C ALA A 14 -39.94 -15.89 -0.30
N LEU A 15 -39.53 -14.81 0.35
CA LEU A 15 -38.26 -14.12 0.08
C LEU A 15 -37.06 -14.99 0.42
N LEU A 16 -37.10 -15.70 1.55
CA LEU A 16 -36.07 -16.67 1.93
C LEU A 16 -35.94 -17.81 0.90
N LEU A 17 -37.07 -18.31 0.38
CA LEU A 17 -37.09 -19.33 -0.65
C LEU A 17 -36.46 -18.84 -1.97
N ILE A 18 -36.77 -17.61 -2.38
CA ILE A 18 -36.18 -16.99 -3.59
C ILE A 18 -34.67 -16.86 -3.43
N ILE A 19 -34.20 -16.40 -2.26
CA ILE A 19 -32.75 -16.30 -1.97
C ILE A 19 -32.09 -17.69 -2.02
N LEU A 20 -32.71 -18.71 -1.43
CA LEU A 20 -32.19 -20.09 -1.47
C LEU A 20 -32.13 -20.64 -2.90
N LEU A 21 -33.12 -20.35 -3.73
CA LEU A 21 -33.14 -20.77 -5.14
C LEU A 21 -32.05 -20.06 -5.96
N LEU A 22 -31.84 -18.75 -5.76
CA LEU A 22 -30.78 -17.99 -6.43
C LEU A 22 -29.39 -18.49 -6.03
N VAL A 23 -29.18 -18.76 -4.73
CA VAL A 23 -27.91 -19.32 -4.23
C VAL A 23 -27.69 -20.75 -4.76
N GLY A 24 -28.73 -21.59 -4.77
CA GLY A 24 -28.66 -22.94 -5.33
C GLY A 24 -28.35 -22.95 -6.82
N TRP A 25 -28.98 -22.05 -7.59
CA TRP A 25 -28.74 -21.88 -9.02
C TRP A 25 -27.30 -21.41 -9.31
N ALA A 26 -26.82 -20.41 -8.56
CA ALA A 26 -25.43 -19.94 -8.66
C ALA A 26 -24.42 -21.05 -8.33
N PHE A 27 -24.68 -21.85 -7.30
CA PHE A 27 -23.82 -22.98 -6.91
C PHE A 27 -23.75 -24.06 -8.01
N ILE A 28 -24.88 -24.41 -8.63
CA ILE A 28 -24.91 -25.37 -9.74
C ILE A 28 -24.11 -24.86 -10.94
N ASN A 29 -24.24 -23.57 -11.29
CA ASN A 29 -23.51 -22.98 -12.41
C ASN A 29 -22.00 -22.93 -12.16
N VAL A 30 -21.56 -22.56 -10.95
CA VAL A 30 -20.15 -22.57 -10.57
C VAL A 30 -19.59 -24.00 -10.56
N ALA A 31 -20.34 -24.96 -10.01
CA ALA A 31 -19.92 -26.37 -9.99
C ALA A 31 -19.82 -26.95 -11.41
N ASN A 32 -20.74 -26.61 -12.32
CA ASN A 32 -20.71 -27.02 -13.72
C ASN A 32 -19.58 -26.34 -14.49
N PHE A 33 -19.25 -25.07 -14.19
CA PHE A 33 -18.11 -24.37 -14.77
C PHE A 33 -16.77 -25.03 -14.37
N ILE A 34 -16.64 -25.44 -13.10
CA ILE A 34 -15.45 -26.15 -12.59
C ILE A 34 -15.35 -27.56 -13.19
N LYS A 35 -16.47 -28.29 -13.34
CA LYS A 35 -16.47 -29.63 -13.95
C LYS A 35 -16.26 -29.60 -15.47
N GLY A 36 -16.74 -28.56 -16.15
CA GLY A 36 -16.61 -28.39 -17.61
C GLY A 36 -15.17 -28.18 -18.09
N LYS A 37 -14.24 -27.76 -17.23
CA LYS A 37 -12.81 -27.63 -17.55
C LYS A 37 -12.03 -28.95 -17.57
N LYS A 38 -12.63 -30.09 -17.18
CA LYS A 38 -11.92 -31.38 -17.06
C LYS A 38 -12.06 -32.34 -18.25
N SER A 39 -12.74 -31.98 -19.35
CA SER A 39 -13.02 -32.92 -20.44
C SER A 39 -12.38 -32.60 -21.81
N VAL A 40 -11.31 -31.80 -21.86
CA VAL A 40 -10.54 -31.63 -23.10
C VAL A 40 -9.07 -31.83 -22.82
N GLU A 41 -8.66 -33.08 -22.63
CA GLU A 41 -7.26 -33.47 -22.83
C GLU A 41 -7.23 -34.97 -23.14
N ASN A 42 -7.07 -35.31 -24.42
CA ASN A 42 -6.67 -36.64 -24.84
C ASN A 42 -5.63 -36.55 -25.97
N LYS A 43 -4.40 -36.91 -25.58
CA LYS A 43 -3.35 -37.64 -26.31
C LYS A 43 -2.62 -36.99 -27.50
N SER A 44 -1.39 -36.56 -27.22
CA SER A 44 -0.09 -37.05 -27.75
C SER A 44 0.98 -36.12 -27.15
N GLY A 45 2.11 -36.52 -26.57
CA GLY A 45 3.09 -37.53 -26.92
C GLY A 45 4.46 -36.82 -26.92
N ALA A 46 5.34 -37.21 -25.99
CA ALA A 46 6.76 -36.82 -25.87
C ALA A 46 7.14 -35.45 -25.24
N GLY A 47 7.61 -35.52 -24.00
CA GLY A 47 8.81 -34.82 -23.49
C GLY A 47 8.82 -33.29 -23.48
N ASP A 48 8.21 -32.69 -22.46
CA ASP A 48 8.52 -31.30 -22.09
C ASP A 48 8.73 -31.22 -20.57
N LEU A 49 10.00 -31.32 -20.14
CA LEU A 49 10.43 -31.32 -18.74
C LEU A 49 10.59 -29.89 -18.17
N PHE A 50 10.19 -28.86 -18.94
CA PHE A 50 10.24 -27.45 -18.54
C PHE A 50 9.06 -26.62 -19.12
N GLY A 51 7.81 -27.07 -18.90
CA GLY A 51 6.61 -26.38 -19.37
C GLY A 51 5.54 -26.12 -18.30
N ALA A 52 5.14 -24.84 -18.22
CA ALA A 52 4.00 -24.15 -17.60
C ALA A 52 3.15 -24.82 -16.47
N ASP A 53 3.14 -24.13 -15.33
CA ASP A 53 1.99 -23.87 -14.45
C ASP A 53 1.03 -25.03 -14.15
N LYS A 54 1.40 -25.85 -13.15
CA LYS A 54 0.40 -26.51 -12.30
C LYS A 54 0.73 -26.24 -10.84
N ALA A 55 0.31 -25.07 -10.35
CA ALA A 55 0.26 -24.76 -8.94
C ALA A 55 -0.82 -25.62 -8.27
N SER A 56 -0.43 -26.58 -7.43
CA SER A 56 -1.32 -27.20 -6.45
C SER A 56 -0.87 -26.77 -5.06
N ALA A 57 -1.67 -25.90 -4.45
CA ALA A 57 -1.40 -25.30 -3.14
C ALA A 57 -1.79 -26.26 -2.01
N ASP A 58 -0.80 -26.82 -1.31
CA ASP A 58 -0.93 -27.41 0.02
C ASP A 58 0.39 -27.21 0.79
N ILE A 59 0.64 -26.01 1.33
CA ILE A 59 1.83 -25.74 2.16
C ILE A 59 1.46 -24.75 3.29
N PRO A 60 1.95 -24.97 4.53
CA PRO A 60 1.69 -24.10 5.70
C PRO A 60 2.24 -22.68 5.53
N TYR A 61 1.42 -21.70 5.91
CA TYR A 61 1.63 -20.27 5.67
C TYR A 61 2.56 -19.62 6.71
N ILE A 62 3.59 -18.91 6.22
CA ILE A 62 4.38 -17.96 7.00
C ILE A 62 3.77 -16.58 6.74
N TYR A 63 3.36 -15.89 7.80
CA TYR A 63 2.75 -14.56 7.72
C TYR A 63 3.82 -13.48 7.81
N ASP A 64 4.32 -12.98 6.69
CA ASP A 64 5.25 -11.85 6.67
C ASP A 64 5.02 -10.92 5.47
N CYS A 65 4.70 -9.65 5.75
CA CYS A 65 4.59 -8.57 4.76
C CYS A 65 5.97 -7.92 4.54
N ASN A 66 6.57 -8.07 3.37
CA ASN A 66 7.83 -7.46 2.93
C ASN A 66 7.56 -6.63 1.63
N CYS A 67 8.46 -5.77 1.15
CA CYS A 67 8.21 -5.12 -0.17
C CYS A 67 9.51 -4.90 -0.95
N PRO A 68 9.49 -4.98 -2.30
CA PRO A 68 10.68 -4.72 -3.09
C PRO A 68 11.13 -3.26 -2.94
N HIS A 69 12.42 -3.02 -3.13
CA HIS A 69 13.05 -1.71 -2.94
C HIS A 69 13.49 -1.12 -4.27
N VAL A 70 13.39 0.21 -4.38
CA VAL A 70 13.95 0.96 -5.51
C VAL A 70 15.13 1.79 -5.03
N ALA A 71 16.21 1.73 -5.80
CA ALA A 71 17.39 2.56 -5.63
C ALA A 71 17.58 3.47 -6.84
N TYR A 72 18.07 4.68 -6.61
CA TYR A 72 18.44 5.64 -7.66
C TYR A 72 19.96 5.68 -7.84
N PHE A 73 20.43 5.99 -9.04
CA PHE A 73 21.83 6.27 -9.28
C PHE A 73 22.17 7.71 -8.90
N ASP A 74 23.18 7.91 -8.04
CA ASP A 74 23.58 9.23 -7.53
C ASP A 74 24.74 9.87 -8.30
N GLY A 75 25.15 9.26 -9.42
CA GLY A 75 26.32 9.66 -10.20
C GLY A 75 27.56 8.79 -9.94
N LYS A 76 27.56 8.02 -8.84
CA LYS A 76 28.65 7.12 -8.47
C LYS A 76 28.15 5.70 -8.19
N GLU A 77 27.09 5.56 -7.42
CA GLU A 77 26.54 4.27 -7.00
C GLU A 77 25.01 4.31 -6.91
N PHE A 78 24.40 3.14 -6.72
CA PHE A 78 22.97 3.04 -6.44
C PHE A 78 22.72 3.21 -4.94
N LYS A 79 21.83 4.13 -4.58
CA LYS A 79 21.37 4.39 -3.22
C LYS A 79 19.90 4.06 -3.08
N ILE A 80 19.55 3.32 -2.02
CA ILE A 80 18.17 2.93 -1.76
C ILE A 80 17.34 4.17 -1.44
N GLU A 81 16.27 4.37 -2.20
CA GLU A 81 15.29 5.41 -1.94
C GLU A 81 14.27 4.90 -0.93
N ASN A 82 13.48 3.89 -1.29
CA ASN A 82 12.43 3.33 -0.44
C ASN A 82 11.90 2.01 -1.02
N ASP A 83 11.05 1.37 -0.23
CA ASP A 83 10.18 0.30 -0.70
C ASP A 83 9.02 0.80 -1.57
N PHE A 84 8.61 -0.03 -2.52
CA PHE A 84 7.47 0.19 -3.41
C PHE A 84 6.54 -1.03 -3.42
N LEU A 85 5.30 -0.87 -3.89
CA LEU A 85 4.24 -1.88 -3.81
C LEU A 85 3.86 -2.30 -2.37
N PRO A 86 3.53 -1.40 -1.44
CA PRO A 86 3.21 -1.77 -0.05
C PRO A 86 1.88 -2.53 0.11
N ALA A 87 1.15 -2.79 -0.99
CA ALA A 87 -0.06 -3.59 -1.01
C ALA A 87 0.25 -5.08 -1.07
N GLU A 88 0.14 -5.75 0.08
CA GLU A 88 0.18 -7.21 0.16
C GLU A 88 -1.03 -7.83 -0.52
N PHE A 89 -0.80 -8.83 -1.36
CA PHE A 89 -1.86 -9.67 -1.90
C PHE A 89 -1.63 -11.11 -1.46
N LYS A 90 -2.49 -11.60 -0.57
CA LYS A 90 -2.45 -12.99 -0.10
C LYS A 90 -2.74 -13.93 -1.27
N ALA A 91 -1.75 -14.73 -1.65
CA ALA A 91 -1.89 -15.87 -2.55
C ALA A 91 -2.68 -15.57 -3.83
N ILE A 92 -2.56 -14.34 -4.34
CA ILE A 92 -3.17 -14.00 -5.61
C ILE A 92 -2.28 -14.57 -6.69
N GLU A 93 -2.83 -15.50 -7.47
CA GLU A 93 -2.17 -15.94 -8.70
C GLU A 93 -1.88 -14.71 -9.58
N PRO A 94 -0.69 -14.61 -10.20
CA PRO A 94 -0.31 -13.46 -11.02
C PRO A 94 -1.36 -13.03 -12.05
N GLY A 95 -2.08 -14.00 -12.64
CA GLY A 95 -3.17 -13.73 -13.57
C GLY A 95 -4.35 -12.98 -12.93
N PHE A 96 -4.71 -13.31 -11.68
CA PHE A 96 -5.80 -12.65 -10.97
C PHE A 96 -5.40 -11.26 -10.49
N ALA A 97 -4.17 -11.04 -10.02
CA ALA A 97 -3.67 -9.69 -9.72
C ALA A 97 -3.71 -8.82 -10.98
N GLY A 98 -3.30 -9.40 -12.12
CA GLY A 98 -3.39 -8.73 -13.41
C GLY A 98 -4.81 -8.28 -13.74
N TYR A 99 -5.80 -9.15 -13.53
CA TYR A 99 -7.22 -8.82 -13.70
C TYR A 99 -7.67 -7.66 -12.78
N LEU A 100 -7.31 -7.68 -11.49
CA LEU A 100 -7.74 -6.65 -10.55
C LEU A 100 -7.19 -5.25 -10.90
N TYR A 101 -5.96 -5.15 -11.41
CA TYR A 101 -5.42 -3.90 -11.94
C TYR A 101 -6.17 -3.44 -13.19
N GLU A 102 -6.53 -4.35 -14.11
CA GLU A 102 -7.29 -4.01 -15.32
C GLU A 102 -8.71 -3.55 -15.01
N GLN A 103 -9.32 -4.08 -13.95
CA GLN A 103 -10.62 -3.65 -13.45
C GLN A 103 -10.56 -2.40 -12.56
N THR A 104 -9.40 -1.75 -12.42
CA THR A 104 -9.17 -0.58 -11.55
C THR A 104 -9.50 -0.83 -10.07
N VAL A 105 -9.61 -2.10 -9.67
CA VAL A 105 -9.85 -2.50 -8.29
C VAL A 105 -8.61 -2.21 -7.44
N LEU A 106 -7.42 -2.37 -8.05
CA LEU A 106 -6.14 -2.02 -7.43
C LEU A 106 -5.59 -0.75 -8.05
N SER A 107 -5.27 0.21 -7.20
CA SER A 107 -4.53 1.41 -7.59
C SER A 107 -3.03 1.11 -7.56
N PRO A 108 -2.26 1.62 -8.54
CA PRO A 108 -0.81 1.52 -8.51
C PRO A 108 -0.25 2.26 -7.29
N ASP A 109 0.89 1.79 -6.78
CA ASP A 109 1.64 2.53 -5.77
C ASP A 109 2.32 3.76 -6.39
N MET A 110 2.50 4.81 -5.58
CA MET A 110 3.19 6.03 -5.96
C MET A 110 4.13 6.45 -4.84
N LEU A 111 5.41 6.53 -5.18
CA LEU A 111 6.50 6.94 -4.31
C LEU A 111 7.07 8.26 -4.80
N LYS A 112 7.13 9.28 -3.92
CA LYS A 112 7.92 10.49 -4.17
C LYS A 112 9.36 10.21 -3.79
N PHE A 113 10.29 10.50 -4.69
CA PHE A 113 11.71 10.41 -4.36
C PHE A 113 12.11 11.63 -3.51
N SER A 114 12.84 11.37 -2.43
CA SER A 114 13.47 12.39 -1.60
C SER A 114 14.72 12.96 -2.29
N SER A 115 15.30 12.16 -3.19
CA SER A 115 16.55 12.46 -3.88
C SER A 115 16.32 12.64 -5.37
N ILE A 116 17.14 13.47 -6.03
CA ILE A 116 17.12 13.66 -7.48
C ILE A 116 18.08 12.63 -8.11
N PRO A 117 17.60 11.65 -8.89
CA PRO A 117 18.46 10.71 -9.60
C PRO A 117 19.39 11.46 -10.57
N GLN A 118 20.66 11.11 -10.56
CA GLN A 118 21.64 11.73 -11.47
C GLN A 118 21.67 11.00 -12.81
N LYS A 119 21.85 11.77 -13.87
CA LYS A 119 21.98 11.23 -15.22
C LYS A 119 23.35 10.58 -15.44
N TYR A 120 23.39 9.52 -16.21
CA TYR A 120 24.61 8.94 -16.76
C TYR A 120 24.40 8.69 -18.26
N ASN A 121 25.28 9.21 -19.13
CA ASN A 121 25.11 9.13 -20.59
C ASN A 121 23.72 9.59 -21.10
N GLY A 122 23.15 10.62 -20.49
CA GLY A 122 21.82 11.15 -20.85
C GLY A 122 20.64 10.33 -20.34
N GLU A 123 20.86 9.25 -19.59
CA GLU A 123 19.79 8.39 -19.09
C GLU A 123 19.70 8.43 -17.57
N LEU A 124 18.50 8.21 -17.03
CA LEU A 124 18.29 8.04 -15.60
C LEU A 124 18.27 6.55 -15.28
N PHE A 125 19.03 6.16 -14.25
CA PHE A 125 19.16 4.77 -13.83
C PHE A 125 18.50 4.54 -12.49
N LEU A 126 17.61 3.55 -12.45
CA LEU A 126 17.06 2.99 -11.22
C LEU A 126 17.44 1.51 -11.12
N ARG A 127 17.49 1.00 -9.90
CA ARG A 127 17.67 -0.43 -9.63
C ARG A 127 16.57 -0.91 -8.71
N LEU A 128 15.76 -1.86 -9.19
CA LEU A 128 14.81 -2.59 -8.36
C LEU A 128 15.58 -3.72 -7.66
N GLN A 129 15.31 -3.95 -6.38
CA GLN A 129 16.03 -4.91 -5.56
C GLN A 129 15.04 -5.67 -4.67
N GLU A 130 15.13 -6.99 -4.69
CA GLU A 130 14.47 -7.81 -3.70
C GLU A 130 15.47 -8.13 -2.59
N ILE A 131 15.37 -7.39 -1.49
CA ILE A 131 16.31 -7.45 -0.38
C ILE A 131 15.73 -8.17 0.82
N GLU A 132 14.56 -8.78 0.69
CA GLU A 132 13.83 -9.40 1.78
C GLU A 132 13.44 -10.82 1.46
N LEU A 133 13.05 -11.61 2.47
CA LEU A 133 12.68 -13.02 2.30
C LEU A 133 11.28 -13.17 1.69
N GLU A 134 11.09 -12.61 0.50
CA GLU A 134 9.85 -12.60 -0.25
C GLU A 134 10.08 -12.79 -1.74
N GLU A 135 8.98 -12.85 -2.48
CA GLU A 135 9.02 -12.76 -3.93
C GLU A 135 8.04 -11.70 -4.44
N SER A 136 8.50 -10.97 -5.45
CA SER A 136 7.81 -9.80 -6.01
C SER A 136 7.48 -10.02 -7.48
N PHE A 137 6.28 -9.61 -7.89
CA PHE A 137 5.76 -9.73 -9.24
C PHE A 137 5.44 -8.35 -9.80
N ILE A 138 6.40 -7.79 -10.52
CA ILE A 138 6.32 -6.44 -11.06
C ILE A 138 5.62 -6.50 -12.42
N ARG A 139 4.42 -5.92 -12.51
CA ARG A 139 3.69 -5.84 -13.78
C ARG A 139 4.22 -4.72 -14.63
N TRP A 140 4.34 -3.53 -14.09
CA TRP A 140 4.91 -2.38 -14.78
C TRP A 140 5.40 -1.33 -13.80
N ILE A 141 6.32 -0.48 -14.27
CA ILE A 141 6.78 0.70 -13.56
C ILE A 141 6.77 1.91 -14.49
N LYS A 142 6.68 3.10 -13.90
CA LYS A 142 6.81 4.38 -14.59
C LYS A 142 7.63 5.34 -13.73
N LEU A 143 8.46 6.13 -14.39
CA LEU A 143 9.13 7.25 -13.75
C LEU A 143 8.49 8.54 -14.28
N LEU A 144 7.95 9.33 -13.37
CA LEU A 144 7.33 10.61 -13.68
C LEU A 144 8.25 11.71 -13.16
N ARG A 145 8.53 12.70 -14.01
CA ARG A 145 9.24 13.91 -13.62
C ARG A 145 8.26 15.07 -13.52
N VAL A 146 8.25 15.74 -12.39
CA VAL A 146 7.47 16.95 -12.17
C VAL A 146 8.45 18.11 -12.06
N VAL A 147 8.28 19.11 -12.92
CA VAL A 147 9.03 20.37 -12.86
C VAL A 147 8.13 21.42 -12.24
N HIS A 148 8.61 22.09 -11.21
CA HIS A 148 7.83 23.09 -10.48
C HIS A 148 8.71 24.17 -9.86
N SER A 149 8.09 25.23 -9.33
CA SER A 149 8.82 26.31 -8.68
C SER A 149 9.53 25.81 -7.41
N GLU A 150 10.68 26.39 -7.09
CA GLU A 150 11.37 26.16 -5.81
C GLU A 150 10.51 26.56 -4.59
N LYS A 151 9.50 27.42 -4.81
CA LYS A 151 8.53 27.86 -3.79
C LYS A 151 7.37 26.88 -3.60
N GLU A 152 7.34 25.81 -4.40
CA GLU A 152 6.29 24.79 -4.39
C GLU A 152 6.84 23.43 -3.95
N GLU A 153 5.94 22.56 -3.51
CA GLU A 153 6.25 21.20 -3.09
C GLU A 153 5.15 20.23 -3.56
N ILE A 154 5.50 18.95 -3.66
CA ILE A 154 4.57 17.90 -4.07
C ILE A 154 4.12 17.12 -2.83
N LEU A 155 2.80 17.05 -2.66
CA LEU A 155 2.14 16.20 -1.67
C LEU A 155 1.38 15.08 -2.39
N ILE A 156 1.58 13.83 -1.97
CA ILE A 156 0.87 12.68 -2.55
C ILE A 156 -0.36 12.36 -1.70
N ASP A 157 -1.52 12.25 -2.35
CA ASP A 157 -2.73 11.70 -1.73
C ASP A 157 -2.54 10.21 -1.42
N ALA A 158 -2.60 9.84 -0.14
CA ALA A 158 -2.37 8.46 0.29
C ALA A 158 -3.40 7.47 -0.28
N VAL A 159 -4.61 7.95 -0.61
CA VAL A 159 -5.72 7.11 -1.12
C VAL A 159 -5.80 7.18 -2.63
N LYS A 160 -5.91 8.39 -3.20
CA LYS A 160 -6.10 8.59 -4.64
C LYS A 160 -4.81 8.37 -5.44
N LYS A 161 -3.65 8.41 -4.77
CA LYS A 161 -2.33 8.35 -5.41
C LYS A 161 -2.17 9.42 -6.49
N VAL A 162 -2.65 10.62 -6.21
CA VAL A 162 -2.53 11.80 -7.06
C VAL A 162 -1.52 12.76 -6.43
N PRO A 163 -0.54 13.26 -7.19
CA PRO A 163 0.37 14.30 -6.72
C PRO A 163 -0.29 15.68 -6.84
N TYR A 164 -0.36 16.40 -5.73
CA TYR A 164 -0.79 17.80 -5.69
C TYR A 164 0.42 18.72 -5.58
N LEU A 165 0.41 19.80 -6.35
CA LEU A 165 1.37 20.88 -6.25
C LEU A 165 0.85 21.94 -5.28
N VAL A 166 1.67 22.30 -4.29
CA VAL A 166 1.28 23.25 -3.24
C VAL A 166 2.36 24.29 -2.98
N SER A 167 1.95 25.52 -2.68
CA SER A 167 2.87 26.58 -2.23
C SER A 167 3.39 26.28 -0.82
N ILE A 168 4.71 26.25 -0.65
CA ILE A 168 5.36 25.98 0.65
C ILE A 168 4.97 27.02 1.70
N ASN A 169 4.88 28.29 1.30
CA ASN A 169 4.52 29.37 2.20
C ASN A 169 3.06 29.27 2.63
N GLU A 170 2.15 29.00 1.70
CA GLU A 170 0.74 28.81 2.04
C GLU A 170 0.54 27.61 2.97
N VAL A 171 1.25 26.51 2.75
CA VAL A 171 1.21 25.36 3.66
C VAL A 171 1.71 25.77 5.05
N LYS A 172 2.83 26.50 5.16
CA LYS A 172 3.36 26.95 6.47
C LYS A 172 2.39 27.87 7.21
N GLU A 173 1.70 28.74 6.49
CA GLU A 173 0.71 29.67 7.04
C GLU A 173 -0.57 28.95 7.47
N LYS A 174 -1.12 28.09 6.59
CA LYS A 174 -2.43 27.44 6.78
C LYS A 174 -2.38 26.13 7.57
N ILE A 175 -1.20 25.51 7.78
CA ILE A 175 -1.09 24.28 8.57
C ILE A 175 -1.51 24.55 10.01
N LEU A 176 -2.54 23.83 10.45
CA LEU A 176 -3.00 23.77 11.82
C LEU A 176 -2.36 22.55 12.49
N LEU A 177 -1.72 22.81 13.63
CA LEU A 177 -1.14 21.76 14.46
C LEU A 177 -2.19 21.24 15.45
N PRO A 178 -2.07 20.00 15.92
CA PRO A 178 -2.95 19.49 16.95
C PRO A 178 -2.83 20.35 18.22
N SER A 179 -3.98 20.75 18.77
CA SER A 179 -4.09 21.44 20.06
C SER A 179 -3.84 20.51 21.25
N GLU A 180 -4.05 19.22 21.06
CA GLU A 180 -3.81 18.16 22.04
C GLU A 180 -3.37 16.89 21.32
N VAL A 181 -2.42 16.18 21.92
CA VAL A 181 -1.95 14.87 21.43
C VAL A 181 -1.84 13.92 22.62
N MET A 182 -2.63 12.84 22.61
CA MET A 182 -2.74 11.90 23.72
C MET A 182 -2.37 10.49 23.27
N LEU A 183 -1.36 9.89 23.90
CA LEU A 183 -1.01 8.49 23.73
C LEU A 183 -1.78 7.63 24.72
N ASN A 184 -2.48 6.62 24.19
CA ASN A 184 -3.25 5.62 24.94
C ASN A 184 -4.17 6.26 26.00
N GLU A 185 -4.70 7.45 25.70
CA GLU A 185 -5.57 8.26 26.56
C GLU A 185 -4.95 8.66 27.93
N LYS A 186 -3.61 8.57 28.06
CA LYS A 186 -2.92 8.72 29.36
C LYS A 186 -1.81 9.76 29.36
N SER A 187 -0.97 9.79 28.33
CA SER A 187 0.21 10.66 28.29
C SER A 187 0.14 11.66 27.15
N SER A 188 0.44 12.93 27.46
CA SER A 188 0.51 13.96 26.44
C SER A 188 1.81 13.86 25.66
N LEU A 189 1.71 13.92 24.33
CA LEU A 189 2.84 13.97 23.39
C LEU A 189 2.98 15.35 22.73
N ALA A 190 2.31 16.38 23.26
CA ALA A 190 2.24 17.71 22.64
C ALA A 190 3.63 18.28 22.30
N GLY A 191 4.63 18.08 23.17
CA GLY A 191 6.00 18.57 22.92
C GLY A 191 6.68 18.05 21.63
N ILE A 192 6.18 16.96 21.05
CA ILE A 192 6.74 16.33 19.84
C ILE A 192 6.10 16.91 18.57
N TYR A 193 4.78 17.15 18.61
CA TYR A 193 3.98 17.47 17.42
C TYR A 193 3.64 18.97 17.28
N LEU A 194 4.14 19.82 18.16
CA LEU A 194 3.85 21.26 18.16
C LEU A 194 4.81 22.13 17.33
N ALA A 195 5.80 21.56 16.65
CA ALA A 195 6.76 22.35 15.88
C ALA A 195 6.57 22.19 14.35
N LYS A 196 6.13 23.28 13.69
CA LYS A 196 5.93 23.34 12.22
C LYS A 196 7.18 22.99 11.41
N GLN A 197 8.37 23.18 11.98
CA GLN A 197 9.66 22.92 11.31
C GLN A 197 9.82 21.46 10.87
N PHE A 198 9.13 20.54 11.52
CA PHE A 198 9.20 19.10 11.24
C PHE A 198 8.44 18.67 9.98
N LEU A 199 7.66 19.58 9.37
CA LEU A 199 7.01 19.29 8.10
C LEU A 199 8.02 19.15 6.96
N TRP A 200 9.07 19.99 6.94
CA TRP A 200 10.00 20.08 5.80
C TRP A 200 11.45 19.70 6.13
N ASN A 201 11.84 19.72 7.40
CA ASN A 201 13.21 19.41 7.81
C ASN A 201 13.29 17.97 8.31
N ASP A 202 14.38 17.28 8.00
CA ASP A 202 14.66 15.99 8.62
C ASP A 202 14.74 16.15 10.13
N ILE A 203 13.98 15.32 10.84
CA ILE A 203 14.04 15.28 12.30
C ILE A 203 15.19 14.34 12.66
N PRO A 204 16.14 14.76 13.50
CA PRO A 204 17.10 13.83 14.08
C PRO A 204 16.32 12.65 14.70
N GLU A 205 16.71 11.42 14.38
CA GLU A 205 16.04 10.23 14.92
C GLU A 205 16.01 10.31 16.45
N SER A 206 14.83 10.59 17.02
CA SER A 206 14.63 10.64 18.46
C SER A 206 13.96 9.35 18.92
N LYS A 207 13.98 9.01 20.22
CA LYS A 207 13.17 7.87 20.70
C LYS A 207 11.67 8.20 20.79
N ASN A 208 11.31 9.48 20.73
CA ASN A 208 9.99 9.96 21.10
C ASN A 208 8.96 9.86 19.97
N ASP A 209 9.39 9.70 18.72
CA ASP A 209 8.52 9.53 17.55
C ASP A 209 8.36 8.06 17.12
N LEU A 210 8.90 7.11 17.88
CA LEU A 210 8.79 5.67 17.65
C LEU A 210 7.67 5.06 18.50
N PHE A 211 6.62 4.57 17.85
CA PHE A 211 5.46 3.97 18.51
C PHE A 211 5.45 2.46 18.33
N GLN A 212 4.91 1.72 19.30
CA GLN A 212 4.86 0.27 19.32
C GLN A 212 3.53 -0.27 18.78
N LYS A 213 3.50 -1.58 18.51
CA LYS A 213 2.24 -2.26 18.21
C LYS A 213 1.26 -2.11 19.38
N GLY A 214 0.04 -1.66 19.07
CA GLY A 214 -1.03 -1.47 20.03
C GLY A 214 -1.08 -0.07 20.64
N ASP A 215 -0.08 0.78 20.36
CA ASP A 215 -0.19 2.20 20.69
C ASP A 215 -1.31 2.85 19.86
N SER A 216 -1.99 3.80 20.48
CA SER A 216 -3.04 4.60 19.89
C SER A 216 -2.81 6.06 20.25
N ILE A 217 -2.80 6.94 19.26
CA ILE A 217 -2.61 8.38 19.47
C ILE A 217 -3.83 9.14 18.99
N ASP A 218 -4.43 9.92 19.89
CA ASP A 218 -5.51 10.86 19.57
C ASP A 218 -4.92 12.25 19.33
N PHE A 219 -5.21 12.83 18.18
CA PHE A 219 -4.86 14.19 17.77
C PHE A 219 -6.13 15.04 17.73
N THR A 220 -6.20 16.06 18.58
CA THR A 220 -7.33 17.00 18.62
C THR A 220 -6.96 18.30 17.90
N PHE A 221 -7.69 18.63 16.85
CA PHE A 221 -7.58 19.88 16.10
C PHE A 221 -8.74 20.81 16.47
N LYS A 222 -8.49 22.11 16.47
CA LYS A 222 -9.47 23.17 16.77
C LYS A 222 -9.40 24.28 15.73
N ASN A 223 -10.44 25.12 15.68
CA ASN A 223 -10.57 26.25 14.76
C ASN A 223 -10.64 25.81 13.28
N LEU A 224 -11.28 24.67 13.02
CA LEU A 224 -11.50 24.15 11.67
C LEU A 224 -12.74 24.79 11.03
N GLN A 225 -12.71 24.99 9.72
CA GLN A 225 -13.83 25.57 8.97
C GLN A 225 -14.66 24.46 8.34
N LYS A 226 -15.89 24.24 8.83
CA LYS A 226 -16.76 23.11 8.43
C LYS A 226 -17.15 23.08 6.95
N ASP A 227 -17.15 24.24 6.29
CA ASP A 227 -17.46 24.37 4.86
C ASP A 227 -16.29 23.97 3.95
N LYS A 228 -15.07 23.88 4.48
CA LYS A 228 -13.85 23.58 3.72
C LYS A 228 -13.40 22.15 3.89
N ASP A 229 -12.86 21.59 2.81
CA ASP A 229 -12.22 20.28 2.84
C ASP A 229 -11.01 20.30 3.79
N VAL A 230 -10.86 19.23 4.57
CA VAL A 230 -9.75 19.03 5.50
C VAL A 230 -8.81 17.98 4.93
N LEU A 231 -7.53 18.29 4.92
CA LEU A 231 -6.47 17.35 4.57
C LEU A 231 -5.61 17.11 5.80
N LEU A 232 -5.47 15.85 6.19
CA LEU A 232 -4.51 15.45 7.20
C LEU A 232 -3.15 15.22 6.53
N VAL A 233 -2.16 16.02 6.91
CA VAL A 233 -0.77 15.88 6.47
C VAL A 233 -0.05 14.97 7.45
N VAL A 234 0.54 13.89 6.95
CA VAL A 234 1.23 12.90 7.77
C VAL A 234 2.64 12.68 7.23
N ARG A 235 3.63 12.77 8.12
CA ARG A 235 5.01 12.36 7.84
C ARG A 235 5.37 11.17 8.70
N SER A 236 5.67 10.06 8.05
CA SER A 236 6.00 8.80 8.71
C SER A 236 7.14 8.08 7.98
N VAL A 237 7.83 7.22 8.72
CA VAL A 237 8.88 6.34 8.22
C VAL A 237 8.92 5.10 9.10
N TYR A 238 9.83 4.21 8.78
CA TYR A 238 10.18 3.04 9.55
C TYR A 238 9.03 2.05 9.55
N ARG A 239 9.24 0.98 8.79
CA ARG A 239 8.41 -0.21 8.81
C ARG A 239 9.11 -1.23 9.69
N ASP A 240 8.55 -1.52 10.87
CA ASP A 240 9.14 -2.51 11.76
C ASP A 240 9.07 -3.92 11.17
N TRP A 241 10.22 -4.39 10.68
CA TRP A 241 10.54 -5.81 10.73
C TRP A 241 12.04 -6.07 10.61
N MET A 242 12.44 -7.26 11.06
CA MET A 242 13.66 -7.92 10.67
C MET A 242 13.34 -9.22 9.94
N ALA A 243 14.14 -9.54 8.93
CA ALA A 243 14.12 -10.85 8.30
C ALA A 243 14.34 -11.96 9.35
N GLY A 244 13.40 -12.90 9.46
CA GLY A 244 13.70 -14.23 9.98
C GLY A 244 13.33 -14.56 11.44
N GLU A 245 12.51 -13.78 12.14
CA GLU A 245 11.83 -14.39 13.30
C GLU A 245 10.75 -15.35 12.79
N GLU A 246 11.00 -16.66 12.91
CA GLU A 246 9.94 -17.66 12.95
C GLU A 246 9.01 -17.33 14.11
N VAL A 247 8.07 -16.41 13.90
CA VAL A 247 7.00 -16.19 14.85
C VAL A 247 6.13 -17.44 14.80
N LYS A 248 6.38 -18.37 15.74
CA LYS A 248 5.52 -19.50 16.06
C LYS A 248 4.16 -19.00 16.56
N ASN A 249 3.34 -18.43 15.68
CA ASN A 249 1.99 -18.02 16.01
C ASN A 249 0.95 -19.01 15.51
N LYS A 250 0.27 -19.58 16.51
CA LYS A 250 -0.79 -20.60 16.50
C LYS A 250 -2.13 -20.15 15.85
N TYR A 251 -2.11 -19.36 14.79
CA TYR A 251 -3.34 -19.02 14.06
C TYR A 251 -3.29 -19.57 12.64
N SER A 252 -3.88 -20.76 12.51
CA SER A 252 -3.99 -21.54 11.29
C SER A 252 -5.25 -21.17 10.51
N PHE A 253 -5.15 -21.18 9.18
CA PHE A 253 -6.27 -21.11 8.24
C PHE A 253 -7.33 -22.22 8.43
N SER A 254 -7.06 -23.20 9.30
CA SER A 254 -8.06 -24.18 9.76
C SER A 254 -9.31 -23.53 10.36
N ASP A 255 -9.29 -22.26 10.76
CA ASP A 255 -10.48 -21.58 11.27
C ASP A 255 -11.33 -20.93 10.15
N PHE A 256 -10.78 -20.70 8.95
CA PHE A 256 -11.56 -20.20 7.79
C PHE A 256 -12.12 -21.33 6.91
N THR A 257 -11.46 -22.49 6.85
CA THR A 257 -12.03 -23.70 6.23
C THR A 257 -13.17 -24.31 7.05
N ARG A 258 -13.29 -23.95 8.32
CA ARG A 258 -14.41 -24.29 9.22
C ARG A 258 -15.64 -23.38 9.06
N PHE A 259 -15.56 -22.29 8.30
CA PHE A 259 -16.75 -21.51 7.98
C PHE A 259 -17.65 -22.29 7.00
N PRO A 260 -18.95 -22.42 7.30
CA PRO A 260 -19.87 -23.07 6.37
C PRO A 260 -19.86 -22.33 5.03
N VAL A 261 -20.02 -23.06 3.92
CA VAL A 261 -20.05 -22.52 2.55
C VAL A 261 -20.95 -21.29 2.43
N LEU A 262 -22.05 -21.24 3.20
CA LEU A 262 -22.95 -20.10 3.33
C LEU A 262 -22.28 -18.80 3.77
N ALA A 263 -21.28 -18.83 4.65
CA ALA A 263 -20.58 -17.63 5.09
C ALA A 263 -19.60 -17.10 4.01
N LYS A 264 -19.02 -17.99 3.21
CA LYS A 264 -18.18 -17.60 2.06
C LYS A 264 -19.03 -16.98 0.95
N VAL A 265 -20.20 -17.56 0.69
CA VAL A 265 -21.18 -17.01 -0.24
C VAL A 265 -21.75 -15.70 0.30
N ALA A 266 -22.01 -15.58 1.60
CA ALA A 266 -22.47 -14.33 2.22
C ALA A 266 -21.39 -13.23 2.19
N ALA A 267 -20.11 -13.57 2.35
CA ALA A 267 -19.01 -12.61 2.20
C ALA A 267 -18.91 -12.13 0.74
N LEU A 268 -18.95 -13.04 -0.24
CA LEU A 268 -18.93 -12.68 -1.67
C LEU A 268 -20.17 -11.88 -2.09
N ALA A 269 -21.35 -12.29 -1.63
CA ALA A 269 -22.60 -11.56 -1.86
C ALA A 269 -22.60 -10.20 -1.16
N GLY A 270 -22.03 -10.11 0.04
CA GLY A 270 -21.82 -8.86 0.77
C GLY A 270 -20.87 -7.92 0.03
N LEU A 271 -19.76 -8.44 -0.52
CA LEU A 271 -18.83 -7.66 -1.35
C LEU A 271 -19.47 -7.18 -2.65
N TYR A 272 -20.26 -8.03 -3.31
CA TYR A 272 -21.04 -7.66 -4.49
C TYR A 272 -22.05 -6.56 -4.16
N PHE A 273 -22.81 -6.72 -3.07
CA PHE A 273 -23.80 -5.74 -2.61
C PHE A 273 -23.16 -4.40 -2.18
N LEU A 274 -22.01 -4.44 -1.50
CA LEU A 274 -21.23 -3.25 -1.15
C LEU A 274 -20.71 -2.53 -2.41
N SER A 275 -20.27 -3.27 -3.44
CA SER A 275 -19.79 -2.68 -4.69
C SER A 275 -20.88 -2.03 -5.54
N GLU A 276 -22.12 -2.51 -5.47
CA GLU A 276 -23.25 -1.92 -6.20
C GLU A 276 -23.93 -0.75 -5.44
N HIS A 277 -23.88 -0.72 -4.10
CA HIS A 277 -24.70 0.20 -3.29
C HIS A 277 -23.91 1.25 -2.49
N LEU A 278 -22.58 1.19 -2.46
CA LEU A 278 -21.71 2.28 -1.98
C LEU A 278 -20.91 2.85 -3.17
N PRO A 279 -21.46 3.82 -3.91
CA PRO A 279 -20.79 4.41 -5.08
C PRO A 279 -19.65 5.36 -4.71
N THR A 280 -19.22 5.39 -3.44
CA THR A 280 -18.12 6.22 -2.98
C THR A 280 -16.86 5.39 -2.80
N ALA A 281 -15.71 5.98 -3.12
CA ALA A 281 -14.39 5.39 -2.95
C ALA A 281 -14.16 4.80 -1.52
N GLY A 282 -14.92 5.23 -0.51
CA GLY A 282 -14.91 4.69 0.84
C GLY A 282 -15.48 3.27 0.99
N GLY A 283 -16.44 2.85 0.16
CA GLY A 283 -16.99 1.48 0.21
C GLY A 283 -15.99 0.43 -0.30
N LEU A 284 -15.21 0.79 -1.32
CA LEU A 284 -14.12 -0.04 -1.84
C LEU A 284 -12.89 -0.05 -0.92
N ALA A 285 -12.67 1.01 -0.13
CA ALA A 285 -11.61 1.04 0.89
C ALA A 285 -11.83 0.00 2.03
N LEU A 286 -13.06 -0.52 2.18
CA LEU A 286 -13.42 -1.53 3.18
C LEU A 286 -13.33 -2.98 2.67
N LEU A 287 -13.13 -3.21 1.37
CA LEU A 287 -12.90 -4.55 0.79
C LEU A 287 -11.82 -5.37 1.52
N PRO A 288 -10.66 -4.80 1.92
CA PRO A 288 -9.64 -5.50 2.70
C PRO A 288 -10.14 -5.94 4.08
N PHE A 289 -11.09 -5.22 4.67
CA PHE A 289 -11.67 -5.55 5.98
C PHE A 289 -12.75 -6.64 5.91
N VAL A 290 -13.54 -6.68 4.82
CA VAL A 290 -14.71 -7.58 4.69
C VAL A 290 -14.37 -8.92 4.03
N ALA A 291 -13.41 -8.97 3.11
CA ALA A 291 -13.11 -10.17 2.30
C ALA A 291 -12.30 -11.26 3.01
N GLY A 292 -11.99 -11.13 4.31
CA GLY A 292 -11.05 -12.05 4.97
C GLY A 292 -9.63 -12.00 4.37
N ALA A 293 -9.33 -10.97 3.56
CA ALA A 293 -7.98 -10.53 3.22
C ALA A 293 -7.34 -9.92 4.49
N GLY A 294 -7.12 -10.77 5.50
CA GLY A 294 -7.03 -10.34 6.90
C GLY A 294 -6.08 -9.17 7.14
N SER A 295 -6.65 -8.02 7.50
CA SER A 295 -6.44 -7.22 8.72
C SER A 295 -5.08 -7.31 9.45
N GLN A 296 -3.98 -7.49 8.72
CA GLN A 296 -2.62 -7.49 9.28
C GLN A 296 -1.61 -6.76 8.37
N CYS A 297 -2.06 -5.96 7.40
CA CYS A 297 -1.12 -5.08 6.71
C CYS A 297 -0.52 -4.11 7.73
N LYS A 298 0.80 -4.23 7.92
CA LYS A 298 1.66 -3.51 8.85
C LYS A 298 1.61 -2.01 8.54
N SER A 299 0.93 -1.24 9.37
CA SER A 299 0.48 0.12 9.04
C SER A 299 0.09 0.98 10.25
N ILE A 300 -0.13 2.26 9.98
CA ILE A 300 -0.85 3.19 10.87
C ILE A 300 -2.29 3.31 10.37
N ALA A 301 -3.26 2.87 11.16
CA ALA A 301 -4.68 3.00 10.83
C ALA A 301 -5.19 4.35 11.35
N PHE A 302 -5.66 5.20 10.44
CA PHE A 302 -6.27 6.48 10.79
C PHE A 302 -7.78 6.36 10.84
N SER A 303 -8.40 6.95 11.86
CA SER A 303 -9.84 7.06 12.02
C SER A 303 -10.21 8.44 12.58
N TYR A 304 -11.47 8.85 12.42
CA TYR A 304 -11.99 10.11 12.99
C TYR A 304 -13.14 9.84 13.94
N ARG A 305 -13.28 10.68 14.96
CA ARG A 305 -14.40 10.59 15.90
C ARG A 305 -15.70 11.12 15.26
N ASN A 306 -16.77 10.32 15.31
CA ASN A 306 -18.09 10.70 14.84
C ASN A 306 -18.91 11.40 15.95
N LYS A 307 -20.13 11.85 15.61
CA LYS A 307 -21.00 12.61 16.53
C LYS A 307 -21.44 11.80 17.75
N GLU A 308 -21.50 10.47 17.61
CA GLU A 308 -21.85 9.52 18.67
C GLU A 308 -20.65 9.19 19.59
N GLY A 309 -19.45 9.73 19.29
CA GLY A 309 -18.21 9.45 20.03
C GLY A 309 -17.48 8.17 19.60
N GLY A 310 -18.02 7.42 18.63
CA GLY A 310 -17.34 6.30 18.00
C GLY A 310 -16.28 6.76 17.00
N PHE A 311 -15.42 5.84 16.53
CA PHE A 311 -14.41 6.14 15.53
C PHE A 311 -14.73 5.47 14.20
N ASN A 312 -14.80 6.28 13.14
CA ASN A 312 -15.02 5.84 11.77
C ASN A 312 -13.66 5.73 11.05
N PRO A 313 -13.38 4.63 10.33
CA PRO A 313 -12.10 4.45 9.63
C PRO A 313 -11.94 5.45 8.47
N LEU A 314 -10.71 5.96 8.29
CA LEU A 314 -10.33 6.84 7.18
C LEU A 314 -9.48 6.08 6.15
N VAL A 315 -8.29 5.66 6.57
CA VAL A 315 -7.29 5.08 5.69
C VAL A 315 -6.30 4.25 6.50
N ILE A 316 -5.73 3.24 5.86
CA ILE A 316 -4.55 2.55 6.34
C ILE A 316 -3.32 3.17 5.66
N GLN A 317 -2.54 3.95 6.40
CA GLN A 317 -1.27 4.50 5.89
C GLN A 317 -0.16 3.46 6.03
N LYS A 318 0.66 3.31 5.00
CA LYS A 318 1.79 2.37 4.98
C LYS A 318 3.10 3.14 4.94
N PRO A 319 3.74 3.39 6.09
CA PRO A 319 5.02 4.08 6.14
C PRO A 319 6.09 3.35 5.33
N ARG A 320 7.00 4.11 4.72
CA ARG A 320 8.12 3.58 3.94
C ARG A 320 9.27 3.10 4.83
N SER A 321 10.09 2.18 4.31
CA SER A 321 11.16 1.50 5.07
C SER A 321 12.39 2.38 5.32
N PHE A 322 12.87 3.13 4.32
CA PHE A 322 14.18 3.80 4.36
C PHE A 322 14.10 5.31 4.62
N ARG A 323 13.28 6.05 3.85
CA ARG A 323 13.18 7.51 3.90
C ARG A 323 11.79 7.96 4.31
N GLN A 324 11.72 9.07 5.03
CA GLN A 324 10.44 9.67 5.43
C GLN A 324 9.59 10.03 4.21
N SER A 325 8.32 9.64 4.27
CA SER A 325 7.31 10.02 3.29
C SER A 325 6.34 11.01 3.90
N THR A 326 6.05 12.10 3.18
CA THR A 326 4.98 13.03 3.53
C THR A 326 3.80 12.79 2.58
N GLU A 327 2.66 12.44 3.15
CA GLU A 327 1.43 12.15 2.42
C GLU A 327 0.28 13.00 2.96
N VAL A 328 -0.77 13.17 2.16
CA VAL A 328 -2.02 13.80 2.58
C VAL A 328 -3.18 12.82 2.52
N ILE A 329 -4.09 12.94 3.47
CA ILE A 329 -5.29 12.11 3.59
C ILE A 329 -6.49 13.06 3.58
N SER A 330 -7.39 12.88 2.62
CA SER A 330 -8.65 13.62 2.58
C SER A 330 -9.55 13.18 3.73
N ILE A 331 -10.03 14.13 4.52
CA ILE A 331 -10.91 13.89 5.66
C ILE A 331 -12.33 14.34 5.30
N PRO A 332 -13.36 13.53 5.56
CA PRO A 332 -14.74 13.91 5.27
C PRO A 332 -15.21 15.08 6.15
N LYS A 333 -16.06 15.96 5.62
CA LYS A 333 -16.49 17.19 6.30
C LYS A 333 -17.24 16.91 7.61
N GLU A 334 -17.97 15.80 7.68
CA GLU A 334 -18.67 15.37 8.89
C GLU A 334 -17.74 14.97 10.05
N ALA A 335 -16.43 14.86 9.82
CA ALA A 335 -15.44 14.68 10.89
C ALA A 335 -15.23 15.96 11.72
N VAL A 336 -15.57 17.12 11.17
CA VAL A 336 -15.52 18.40 11.88
C VAL A 336 -16.80 18.56 12.70
N GLY A 337 -16.62 18.64 14.01
CA GLY A 337 -17.68 18.84 14.99
C GLY A 337 -18.37 20.20 14.85
N GLU A 338 -19.48 20.37 15.55
CA GLU A 338 -20.20 21.66 15.59
C GLU A 338 -19.43 22.75 16.37
N ASP A 339 -18.42 22.34 17.15
CA ASP A 339 -17.52 23.21 17.91
C ASP A 339 -16.22 23.53 17.15
N ASP A 340 -16.22 23.34 15.82
CA ASP A 340 -15.05 23.55 14.94
C ASP A 340 -13.82 22.72 15.36
N SER A 341 -14.05 21.58 16.03
CA SER A 341 -13.01 20.64 16.45
C SER A 341 -13.07 19.32 15.67
N MET A 342 -11.96 18.59 15.67
CA MET A 342 -11.88 17.25 15.08
C MET A 342 -10.90 16.41 15.86
N VAL A 343 -11.25 15.15 16.10
CA VAL A 343 -10.35 14.17 16.72
C VAL A 343 -9.99 13.09 15.71
N ILE A 344 -8.70 12.93 15.44
CA ILE A 344 -8.15 11.87 14.61
C ILE A 344 -7.40 10.90 15.50
N ARG A 345 -7.68 9.60 15.34
CA ARG A 345 -6.95 8.53 16.01
C ARG A 345 -6.02 7.82 15.05
N ALA A 346 -4.78 7.60 15.46
CA ALA A 346 -3.79 6.79 14.77
C ALA A 346 -3.50 5.53 15.59
N ASP A 347 -3.93 4.37 15.09
CA ASP A 347 -3.70 3.07 15.72
C ASP A 347 -2.54 2.34 15.05
N PHE A 348 -1.53 1.98 15.86
CA PHE A 348 -0.29 1.36 15.39
C PHE A 348 -0.43 -0.16 15.38
N THR A 349 -0.51 -0.75 14.19
CA THR A 349 -0.59 -2.21 14.05
C THR A 349 0.78 -2.90 14.14
N LYS A 350 1.85 -2.11 13.97
CA LYS A 350 3.27 -2.44 14.11
C LYS A 350 4.02 -1.21 14.59
N ARG A 351 5.31 -1.38 14.87
CA ARG A 351 6.14 -0.25 15.27
C ARG A 351 6.44 0.63 14.05
N HIS A 352 6.23 1.92 14.21
CA HIS A 352 6.39 2.91 13.15
C HIS A 352 6.90 4.21 13.75
N ARG A 353 7.57 5.02 12.92
CA ARG A 353 7.85 6.40 13.26
C ARG A 353 6.78 7.31 12.67
N LEU A 354 6.17 8.11 13.52
CA LEU A 354 5.21 9.14 13.13
C LEU A 354 5.80 10.50 13.54
N SER A 355 6.42 11.16 12.57
CA SER A 355 7.27 12.32 12.82
C SER A 355 6.51 13.64 12.73
N PHE A 356 5.39 13.66 12.00
CA PHE A 356 4.53 14.85 11.89
C PHE A 356 3.08 14.49 11.60
N VAL A 357 2.15 15.21 12.23
CA VAL A 357 0.71 15.21 11.92
C VAL A 357 0.20 16.63 12.01
N GLY A 358 -0.51 17.10 10.99
CA GLY A 358 -1.15 18.41 10.95
C GLY A 358 -2.34 18.44 9.99
N THR A 359 -3.13 19.51 9.98
CA THR A 359 -4.27 19.66 9.07
C THR A 359 -4.17 20.91 8.21
N LEU A 360 -4.61 20.79 6.95
CA LEU A 360 -4.71 21.89 5.98
C LEU A 360 -6.17 22.06 5.55
N GLN A 361 -6.60 23.32 5.39
CA GLN A 361 -7.90 23.68 4.83
C GLN A 361 -7.78 24.88 3.89
N GLY A 362 -8.64 24.94 2.87
CA GLY A 362 -8.70 26.09 1.96
C GLY A 362 -7.40 26.33 1.18
N LEU A 363 -6.64 25.26 0.93
CA LEU A 363 -5.50 25.27 0.03
C LEU A 363 -6.00 24.85 -1.35
N GLU A 364 -5.64 25.62 -2.37
CA GLU A 364 -5.91 25.21 -3.75
C GLU A 364 -4.92 24.10 -4.12
N MET A 365 -5.45 22.90 -4.35
CA MET A 365 -4.66 21.74 -4.74
C MET A 365 -4.78 21.50 -6.23
N ASN A 366 -3.76 21.92 -6.97
CA ASN A 366 -3.68 21.65 -8.39
C ASN A 366 -2.97 20.32 -8.63
N ALA A 367 -3.53 19.48 -9.49
CA ALA A 367 -2.84 18.27 -9.92
C ALA A 367 -1.50 18.65 -10.59
N ALA A 368 -0.41 18.02 -10.15
CA ALA A 368 0.90 18.31 -10.70
C ALA A 368 1.00 17.78 -12.14
N GLY A 369 1.37 18.65 -13.09
CA GLY A 369 1.70 18.23 -14.44
C GLY A 369 3.00 17.42 -14.44
N ALA A 370 2.96 16.18 -14.94
CA ALA A 370 4.11 15.28 -14.97
C ALA A 370 4.52 14.92 -16.41
N GLU A 371 5.83 14.83 -16.62
CA GLU A 371 6.46 14.22 -17.79
C GLU A 371 6.71 12.74 -17.49
N GLU A 372 6.06 11.83 -18.22
CA GLU A 372 6.34 10.39 -18.12
C GLU A 372 7.61 10.06 -18.91
N LEU A 373 8.58 9.45 -18.24
CA LEU A 373 9.83 8.99 -18.84
C LEU A 373 9.70 7.50 -19.14
N SER A 374 9.83 7.12 -20.41
CA SER A 374 9.64 5.72 -20.81
C SER A 374 10.83 4.86 -20.37
N VAL A 375 10.54 3.60 -20.06
CA VAL A 375 11.60 2.58 -19.86
C VAL A 375 12.28 2.31 -21.20
N LYS A 376 13.60 2.51 -21.26
CA LYS A 376 14.43 2.19 -22.43
C LYS A 376 14.94 0.76 -22.41
N ASN A 377 15.52 0.35 -21.29
CA ASN A 377 16.08 -0.98 -21.08
C ASN A 377 15.88 -1.39 -19.62
N ALA A 378 15.55 -2.66 -19.38
CA ALA A 378 15.54 -3.27 -18.07
C ALA A 378 16.23 -4.64 -18.12
N ARG A 379 17.31 -4.81 -17.34
CA ARG A 379 18.06 -6.07 -17.26
C ARG A 379 17.99 -6.66 -15.86
N HIS A 380 17.38 -7.83 -15.78
CA HIS A 380 17.29 -8.63 -14.57
C HIS A 380 18.55 -9.47 -14.38
N SER A 381 19.07 -9.53 -13.15
CA SER A 381 20.29 -10.27 -12.78
C SER A 381 20.23 -11.75 -13.17
N ARG A 382 19.10 -12.42 -12.87
CA ARG A 382 18.82 -13.83 -13.19
C ARG A 382 18.10 -14.07 -14.53
N LEU A 383 17.12 -13.24 -14.89
CA LEU A 383 16.23 -13.51 -16.05
C LEU A 383 16.70 -12.88 -17.36
N GLY A 384 17.74 -12.04 -17.35
CA GLY A 384 18.19 -11.32 -18.55
C GLY A 384 17.30 -10.12 -18.87
N ASP A 385 17.04 -9.85 -20.15
CA ASP A 385 16.23 -8.71 -20.58
C ASP A 385 14.75 -8.89 -20.17
N VAL A 386 14.22 -7.90 -19.46
CA VAL A 386 12.83 -7.83 -18.99
C VAL A 386 12.15 -6.52 -19.38
N THR A 387 12.72 -5.77 -20.34
CA THR A 387 12.28 -4.43 -20.78
C THR A 387 10.79 -4.39 -21.14
N LEU A 388 10.32 -5.34 -21.95
CA LEU A 388 8.91 -5.36 -22.39
C LEU A 388 7.93 -5.67 -21.26
N LYS A 389 8.34 -6.50 -20.29
CA LYS A 389 7.53 -6.83 -19.11
C LYS A 389 7.42 -5.62 -18.19
N ILE A 390 8.55 -5.04 -17.78
CA ILE A 390 8.59 -3.92 -16.83
C ILE A 390 8.00 -2.63 -17.41
N SER A 391 8.07 -2.42 -18.73
CA SER A 391 7.39 -1.29 -19.37
C SER A 391 5.86 -1.47 -19.48
N GLY A 392 5.32 -2.64 -19.11
CA GLY A 392 3.90 -2.96 -19.24
C GLY A 392 3.43 -3.21 -20.67
N LYS A 393 4.35 -3.24 -21.65
CA LYS A 393 4.05 -3.55 -23.06
C LYS A 393 3.65 -5.01 -23.23
N GLU A 394 4.19 -5.90 -22.39
CA GLU A 394 3.70 -7.26 -22.21
C GLU A 394 2.77 -7.35 -20.99
N LYS A 395 1.65 -8.07 -21.13
CA LYS A 395 0.77 -8.41 -20.00
C LYS A 395 1.36 -9.52 -19.10
N LYS A 396 2.67 -9.49 -18.87
CA LYS A 396 3.42 -10.46 -18.05
C LYS A 396 4.06 -9.74 -16.87
N VAL A 397 4.33 -10.49 -15.81
CA VAL A 397 5.02 -9.98 -14.63
C VAL A 397 6.50 -10.35 -14.66
N THR A 398 7.32 -9.49 -14.07
CA THR A 398 8.73 -9.75 -13.78
C THR A 398 8.84 -10.23 -12.35
N HIS A 399 9.30 -11.47 -12.18
CA HIS A 399 9.37 -12.15 -10.89
C HIS A 399 10.77 -12.00 -10.27
N LEU A 400 10.85 -11.34 -9.12
CA LEU A 400 12.05 -11.17 -8.32
C LEU A 400 11.97 -12.05 -7.07
N ILE A 401 13.08 -12.65 -6.71
CA ILE A 401 13.30 -13.37 -5.45
C ILE A 401 14.49 -12.74 -4.70
N PRO A 402 14.76 -13.06 -3.42
CA PRO A 402 15.77 -12.36 -2.64
C PRO A 402 17.16 -12.42 -3.28
N GLY A 403 17.80 -11.26 -3.37
CA GLY A 403 19.07 -11.05 -4.06
C GLY A 403 18.96 -10.82 -5.56
N ASP A 404 17.75 -10.88 -6.15
CA ASP A 404 17.53 -10.43 -7.52
C ASP A 404 17.58 -8.90 -7.59
N THR A 405 18.10 -8.40 -8.71
CA THR A 405 18.08 -6.99 -9.06
C THR A 405 17.60 -6.81 -10.49
N VAL A 406 17.00 -5.66 -10.76
CA VAL A 406 16.69 -5.22 -12.11
C VAL A 406 17.21 -3.82 -12.33
N ASP A 407 18.20 -3.69 -13.20
CA ASP A 407 18.76 -2.41 -13.62
C ASP A 407 17.88 -1.84 -14.73
N VAL A 408 17.30 -0.67 -14.48
CA VAL A 408 16.36 0.00 -15.38
C VAL A 408 16.93 1.35 -15.81
N SER A 409 16.92 1.60 -17.11
CA SER A 409 17.22 2.90 -17.71
C SER A 409 15.95 3.55 -18.24
N PHE A 410 15.82 4.85 -18.03
CA PHE A 410 14.72 5.67 -18.51
C PHE A 410 15.20 6.70 -19.53
N GLU A 411 14.28 7.15 -20.37
CA GLU A 411 14.50 8.25 -21.30
C GLU A 411 14.99 9.52 -20.60
N GLU A 412 15.72 10.34 -21.35
CA GLU A 412 16.12 11.64 -20.86
C GLU A 412 14.88 12.54 -20.73
N PRO A 413 14.75 13.31 -19.64
CA PRO A 413 13.79 14.40 -19.59
C PRO A 413 13.94 15.36 -20.77
N SER A 414 12.86 15.59 -21.51
CA SER A 414 12.81 16.46 -22.69
C SER A 414 12.70 17.94 -22.32
N ARG A 415 12.11 18.26 -21.16
CA ARG A 415 11.91 19.65 -20.72
C ARG A 415 13.14 20.20 -20.01
N LEU A 416 13.68 21.32 -20.49
CA LEU A 416 14.75 22.04 -19.80
C LEU A 416 14.24 22.63 -18.48
N LEU A 417 15.09 22.59 -17.46
CA LEU A 417 14.83 23.23 -16.17
C LEU A 417 15.15 24.73 -16.29
N LEU A 418 14.16 25.59 -16.04
CA LEU A 418 14.35 27.04 -16.05
C LEU A 418 14.86 27.54 -14.70
N GLN A 419 15.39 28.77 -14.67
CA GLN A 419 15.82 29.40 -13.43
C GLN A 419 14.68 29.51 -12.41
N GLY A 420 14.93 29.13 -11.15
CA GLY A 420 13.94 29.13 -10.07
C GLY A 420 12.98 27.94 -10.09
N GLN A 421 13.22 26.96 -10.97
CA GLN A 421 12.52 25.68 -10.96
C GLN A 421 13.39 24.58 -10.36
N LYS A 422 12.73 23.60 -9.74
CA LYS A 422 13.32 22.33 -9.34
C LYS A 422 12.53 21.17 -9.96
N GLU A 423 13.12 19.99 -9.91
CA GLU A 423 12.49 18.76 -10.34
C GLU A 423 12.26 17.81 -9.17
N THR A 424 11.17 17.06 -9.24
CA THR A 424 10.87 15.97 -8.32
C THR A 424 10.43 14.76 -9.12
N TYR A 425 10.95 13.60 -8.75
CA TYR A 425 10.65 12.34 -9.41
C TYR A 425 9.62 11.56 -8.59
N LEU A 426 8.60 11.04 -9.28
CA LEU A 426 7.62 10.14 -8.73
C LEU A 426 7.78 8.79 -9.41
N PHE A 427 7.89 7.74 -8.62
CA PHE A 427 7.95 6.37 -9.11
C PHE A 427 6.59 5.73 -8.93
N GLN A 428 5.98 5.31 -10.02
CA GLN A 428 4.70 4.63 -10.02
C GLN A 428 4.91 3.16 -10.39
N SER A 429 4.26 2.27 -9.66
CA SER A 429 4.45 0.83 -9.85
C SER A 429 3.15 0.07 -9.67
N ALA A 430 2.94 -0.94 -10.52
CA ALA A 430 1.91 -1.94 -10.34
C ALA A 430 2.53 -3.34 -10.26
N GLY A 431 1.99 -4.12 -9.35
CA GLY A 431 2.50 -5.44 -9.03
C GLY A 431 1.95 -5.92 -7.69
N PHE A 432 2.52 -7.00 -7.21
CA PHE A 432 2.22 -7.53 -5.90
C PHE A 432 3.43 -8.32 -5.40
N TYR A 433 3.45 -8.63 -4.11
CA TYR A 433 4.46 -9.48 -3.51
C TYR A 433 3.77 -10.54 -2.64
N SER A 434 4.53 -11.58 -2.31
CA SER A 434 4.11 -12.63 -1.38
C SER A 434 5.32 -13.17 -0.63
N ALA A 435 5.09 -13.84 0.51
CA ALA A 435 6.14 -14.60 1.17
C ALA A 435 6.84 -15.57 0.19
N LEU A 436 8.15 -15.70 0.33
CA LEU A 436 8.96 -16.50 -0.58
C LEU A 436 8.53 -17.96 -0.56
N ARG A 437 8.07 -18.48 -1.70
CA ARG A 437 7.67 -19.88 -1.79
C ARG A 437 8.87 -20.83 -1.64
N PRO A 438 8.69 -22.02 -1.02
CA PRO A 438 9.78 -22.94 -0.72
C PRO A 438 10.65 -23.32 -1.93
N GLU A 439 10.05 -23.46 -3.12
CA GLU A 439 10.76 -23.79 -4.36
C GLU A 439 11.80 -22.72 -4.77
N TYR A 440 11.57 -21.45 -4.41
CA TYR A 440 12.49 -20.36 -4.73
C TYR A 440 13.54 -20.11 -3.64
N LYS A 441 13.38 -20.69 -2.44
CA LYS A 441 14.41 -20.61 -1.37
C LYS A 441 15.77 -21.11 -1.83
N LYS A 442 15.79 -22.20 -2.62
CA LYS A 442 17.03 -22.74 -3.19
C LYS A 442 17.68 -21.78 -4.19
N ALA A 443 16.87 -21.08 -4.98
CA ALA A 443 17.36 -20.10 -5.95
C ALA A 443 17.85 -18.81 -5.28
N ALA A 444 17.21 -18.38 -4.19
CA ALA A 444 17.63 -17.24 -3.38
C ALA A 444 19.04 -17.48 -2.81
N GLY A 445 19.29 -18.70 -2.32
CA GLY A 445 20.56 -19.11 -1.73
C GLY A 445 20.91 -18.25 -0.51
N ASN A 446 22.20 -17.94 -0.32
CA ASN A 446 22.63 -16.98 0.69
C ASN A 446 22.45 -15.54 0.20
N TRP A 447 21.19 -15.11 0.07
CA TRP A 447 20.86 -13.80 -0.50
C TRP A 447 21.38 -12.62 0.32
N THR A 448 21.58 -12.79 1.63
CA THR A 448 22.10 -11.73 2.52
C THR A 448 23.52 -11.31 2.15
N GLU A 449 24.33 -12.22 1.61
CA GLU A 449 25.68 -11.89 1.10
C GLU A 449 25.62 -10.96 -0.12
N LYS A 450 24.57 -11.09 -0.94
CA LYS A 450 24.33 -10.31 -2.17
C LYS A 450 23.81 -8.90 -1.90
N LEU A 451 23.40 -8.60 -0.66
CA LEU A 451 22.93 -7.26 -0.28
C LEU A 451 24.05 -6.22 -0.38
N SER A 452 23.66 -5.00 -0.76
CA SER A 452 24.54 -3.83 -0.70
C SER A 452 24.99 -3.54 0.75
N CYS A 453 26.10 -2.83 0.90
CA CYS A 453 26.55 -2.36 2.21
C CYS A 453 25.49 -1.50 2.91
N GLU A 454 24.80 -0.64 2.16
CA GLU A 454 23.69 0.20 2.65
C GLU A 454 22.54 -0.65 3.20
N ALA A 455 22.08 -1.68 2.46
CA ALA A 455 21.02 -2.57 2.91
C ALA A 455 21.44 -3.35 4.18
N LYS A 456 22.68 -3.86 4.22
CA LYS A 456 23.23 -4.54 5.41
C LYS A 456 23.27 -3.63 6.63
N GLU A 457 23.70 -2.38 6.46
CA GLU A 457 23.73 -1.38 7.54
C GLU A 457 22.30 -1.04 8.02
N HIS A 458 21.37 -0.87 7.10
CA HIS A 458 19.96 -0.65 7.43
C HIS A 458 19.40 -1.80 8.27
N TYR A 459 19.58 -3.05 7.85
CA TYR A 459 19.15 -4.21 8.65
C TYR A 459 19.79 -4.23 10.03
N LYS A 460 21.09 -3.90 10.14
CA LYS A 460 21.75 -3.81 11.44
C LYS A 460 21.08 -2.77 12.35
N LYS A 461 20.72 -1.59 11.84
CA LYS A 461 19.98 -0.58 12.60
C LYS A 461 18.59 -1.09 13.03
N LEU A 462 17.89 -1.83 12.18
CA LEU A 462 16.62 -2.46 12.53
C LEU A 462 16.77 -3.49 13.66
N VAL A 463 17.85 -4.29 13.66
CA VAL A 463 18.20 -5.20 14.76
C VAL A 463 18.39 -4.44 16.07
N GLU A 464 19.17 -3.36 16.03
CA GLU A 464 19.47 -2.57 17.21
C GLU A 464 18.18 -1.98 17.81
N ILE A 465 17.28 -1.44 16.98
CA ILE A 465 15.97 -0.92 17.42
C ILE A 465 15.11 -2.02 18.07
N ASN A 466 15.19 -3.26 17.58
CA ASN A 466 14.47 -4.40 18.15
C ASN A 466 15.04 -4.90 19.48
N SER A 467 16.34 -4.73 19.73
CA SER A 467 16.97 -5.18 20.97
C SER A 467 16.65 -4.35 22.23
N TYR A 468 15.96 -3.21 22.08
CA TYR A 468 15.61 -2.29 23.18
C TYR A 468 14.24 -2.54 23.83
N SER A 469 13.54 -3.63 23.51
CA SER A 469 12.23 -4.00 24.08
C SER A 469 12.31 -5.01 25.20
#